data_AF-A0A6L5WM22-F1
#
_entry.id   AF-A0A6L5WM22-F1
#
_cell.length_a   1.000
_cell.length_b   1.000
_cell.length_c   1.000
_cell.angle_alpha   90.00
_cell.angle_beta   90.00
_cell.angle_gamma   90.00
#
_symmetry.space_group_name_H-M   'P 1'
#
loop_
_entity.id
_entity.type
_entity.pdbx_description
1 polymer ?
#
loop_
_entity_poly.entity_id
_entity_poly.type
_entity_poly.pdbx_seq_one_letter_code
_entity_poly.pdbx_strand_id
1 'polypeptide(L)' 'MRRFKALNIHCQNCANTIKNYLEDDFGDVEVDVQNGVVNLKIDDENVENFKNSMKEIGFEIEKEI' A
#
# COMPACT_ATOMS: atom_id res chain seq x y z
N MET A 1 -4.55 5.03 -11.80
CA MET A 1 -3.71 4.06 -11.06
C MET A 1 -2.58 4.86 -10.45
N ARG A 2 -2.35 4.72 -9.14
CA ARG A 2 -1.41 5.53 -8.37
C ARG A 2 -0.40 4.64 -7.70
N ARG A 3 0.84 5.12 -7.57
CA ARG A 3 1.94 4.36 -6.99
C ARG A 3 2.51 5.11 -5.79
N PHE A 4 2.75 4.38 -4.72
CA PHE A 4 3.26 4.91 -3.47
C PHE A 4 4.51 4.17 -3.07
N LYS A 5 5.59 4.91 -2.83
CA LYS A 5 6.77 4.37 -2.17
C LYS A 5 6.45 4.20 -0.69
N ALA A 6 6.62 2.99 -0.19
CA ALA A 6 6.36 2.63 1.20
C ALA A 6 7.63 2.10 1.87
N LEU A 7 7.70 2.33 3.17
CA LEU A 7 8.76 1.83 4.05
C LEU A 7 8.32 0.50 4.71
N ASN A 8 9.29 -0.24 5.24
CA ASN A 8 9.10 -1.49 5.97
C ASN A 8 8.58 -2.70 5.16
N ILE A 9 8.56 -2.62 3.82
CA ILE A 9 8.26 -3.77 2.94
C ILE A 9 9.57 -4.49 2.61
N HIS A 10 9.79 -5.67 3.19
CA HIS A 10 11.06 -6.41 3.05
C HIS A 10 10.91 -7.85 2.54
N CYS A 11 9.71 -8.41 2.52
CA CYS A 11 9.49 -9.78 2.08
C CYS A 11 8.12 -9.98 1.43
N GLN A 12 7.94 -11.12 0.79
CA GLN A 12 6.66 -11.49 0.17
C GLN A 12 5.52 -11.58 1.19
N ASN A 13 5.82 -11.92 2.45
CA ASN A 13 4.80 -11.94 3.50
C ASN A 13 4.29 -10.52 3.82
N CYS A 14 5.16 -9.50 3.80
CA CYS A 14 4.73 -8.09 3.92
C CYS A 14 3.74 -7.72 2.81
N ALA A 15 4.05 -8.10 1.57
CA ALA A 15 3.15 -7.86 0.43
C ALA A 15 1.80 -8.55 0.61
N ASN A 16 1.79 -9.81 1.04
CA ASN A 16 0.54 -10.54 1.29
C ASN A 16 -0.30 -9.90 2.41
N THR A 17 0.34 -9.42 3.49
CA THR A 17 -0.36 -8.69 4.55
C THR A 17 -1.01 -7.42 4.03
N ILE A 18 -0.28 -6.61 3.25
CA ILE A 18 -0.81 -5.37 2.65
C ILE A 18 -2.00 -5.69 1.73
N LYS A 19 -1.84 -6.67 0.83
CA LYS A 19 -2.90 -7.06 -0.11
C LYS A 19 -4.16 -7.50 0.61
N ASN A 20 -4.05 -8.49 1.50
CA ASN A 20 -5.20 -9.03 2.21
C ASN A 20 -5.90 -8.00 3.08
N TYR A 21 -5.17 -7.05 3.67
CA TYR A 21 -5.76 -6.03 4.53
C TYR A 21 -6.45 -4.91 3.73
N LEU A 22 -5.94 -4.58 2.54
CA LEU A 22 -6.47 -3.49 1.73
C LEU A 22 -7.48 -3.95 0.66
N GLU A 23 -7.56 -5.24 0.35
CA GLU A 23 -8.39 -5.76 -0.75
C GLU A 23 -9.88 -5.46 -0.56
N ASP A 24 -10.39 -5.57 0.67
CA ASP A 24 -11.81 -5.31 0.96
C ASP A 24 -12.20 -3.83 0.80
N ASP A 25 -11.29 -2.91 1.10
CA ASP A 25 -11.55 -1.45 1.08
C ASP A 25 -11.16 -0.79 -0.25
N PHE A 26 -10.09 -1.27 -0.90
CA PHE A 26 -9.47 -0.63 -2.06
C PHE A 26 -9.45 -1.52 -3.31
N GLY A 27 -9.87 -2.79 -3.20
CA GLY A 27 -9.88 -3.74 -4.31
C GLY A 27 -8.49 -4.24 -4.68
N ASP A 28 -8.18 -4.24 -5.97
CA ASP A 28 -6.91 -4.80 -6.46
C ASP A 28 -5.70 -3.94 -6.05
N VAL A 29 -4.81 -4.54 -5.25
CA VAL A 29 -3.59 -3.93 -4.75
C VAL A 29 -2.38 -4.75 -5.20
N GLU A 30 -1.48 -4.11 -5.93
CA GLU A 30 -0.19 -4.67 -6.31
C GLU A 30 0.91 -4.16 -5.39
N VAL A 31 1.82 -5.05 -5.00
CA VAL A 31 2.97 -4.69 -4.15
C VAL A 31 4.24 -5.19 -4.80
N ASP A 32 5.13 -4.27 -5.14
CA ASP A 32 6.49 -4.54 -5.55
C ASP A 32 7.39 -4.54 -4.30
N VAL A 33 7.73 -5.75 -3.83
CA VAL A 33 8.61 -5.94 -2.67
C VAL A 33 10.04 -5.49 -2.95
N GLN A 34 10.53 -5.61 -4.19
CA GLN A 34 11.91 -5.25 -4.52
C GLN A 34 12.12 -3.73 -4.40
N ASN A 35 11.13 -2.97 -4.87
CA ASN A 35 11.18 -1.51 -4.83
C ASN A 35 10.41 -0.92 -3.65
N GLY A 36 9.71 -1.70 -2.83
CA GLY A 36 8.85 -1.20 -1.76
C GLY A 36 7.77 -0.25 -2.29
N VAL A 37 7.11 -0.62 -3.39
CA VAL A 37 6.09 0.20 -4.04
C VAL A 37 4.74 -0.48 -3.95
N VAL A 38 3.71 0.26 -3.54
CA VAL A 38 2.32 -0.17 -3.55
C VAL A 38 1.61 0.54 -4.70
N ASN A 39 0.90 -0.21 -5.53
CA ASN A 39 0.21 0.29 -6.70
C ASN A 39 -1.26 -0.12 -6.63
N LEU A 40 -2.15 0.86 -6.70
CA LEU A 40 -3.60 0.65 -6.55
C LEU A 40 -4.40 1.70 -7.31
N LYS A 41 -5.66 1.37 -7.57
CA LYS A 41 -6.62 2.33 -8.14
C LYS A 41 -7.36 3.01 -6.98
N ILE A 42 -7.07 4.29 -6.76
CA ILE A 42 -7.61 5.06 -5.65
C ILE A 42 -7.85 6.52 -6.06
N ASP A 43 -8.93 7.11 -5.55
CA ASP A 43 -9.28 8.52 -5.75
C ASP A 43 -8.64 9.43 -4.70
N ASP A 44 -8.53 10.73 -4.98
CA ASP A 44 -7.89 11.73 -4.09
C ASP A 44 -8.45 11.71 -2.67
N GLU A 45 -9.77 11.55 -2.53
CA GLU A 45 -10.47 11.54 -1.24
C GLU A 45 -10.09 10.35 -0.35
N ASN A 46 -9.65 9.25 -0.96
CA ASN A 46 -9.33 8.00 -0.26
C ASN A 46 -7.83 7.87 0.06
N VAL A 47 -6.97 8.75 -0.47
CA VAL A 47 -5.50 8.68 -0.26
C VAL A 47 -5.13 8.75 1.22
N GLU A 48 -5.78 9.61 1.99
CA GLU A 48 -5.48 9.74 3.42
C GLU A 48 -5.93 8.50 4.20
N ASN A 49 -7.08 7.93 3.84
CA ASN A 49 -7.56 6.68 4.43
C ASN A 49 -6.56 5.54 4.15
N PHE A 50 -6.11 5.40 2.90
CA PHE A 50 -5.08 4.42 2.52
C PHE A 50 -3.78 4.56 3.33
N LYS A 51 -3.29 5.79 3.53
CA LYS A 51 -2.09 6.04 4.36
C LYS A 51 -2.31 5.61 5.81
N ASN A 52 -3.49 5.87 6.37
CA ASN A 52 -3.84 5.44 7.72
C ASN A 52 -3.92 3.91 7.82
N SER A 53 -4.62 3.26 6.89
CA SER A 53 -4.70 1.80 6.78
C SER A 53 -3.30 1.16 6.71
N MET A 54 -2.40 1.68 5.87
CA MET A 54 -1.01 1.22 5.80
C MET A 54 -0.29 1.35 7.15
N LYS A 55 -0.48 2.46 7.86
CA LYS A 55 0.13 2.71 9.16
C LYS A 55 -0.38 1.75 10.24
N GLU A 56 -1.67 1.40 10.22
CA GLU A 56 -2.29 0.46 11.16
C GLU A 56 -1.66 -0.95 11.08
N ILE A 57 -1.26 -1.37 9.87
CA ILE A 57 -0.56 -2.65 9.66
C ILE A 57 0.99 -2.52 9.67
N GLY A 58 1.53 -1.36 10.05
CA GLY A 58 2.97 -1.16 10.30
C GLY A 58 3.80 -0.70 9.11
N PHE A 59 3.17 -0.24 8.04
CA PHE A 59 3.85 0.31 6.85
C PHE A 59 3.63 1.82 6.74
N GLU A 60 4.63 2.55 6.30
CA GLU A 60 4.55 4.01 6.17
C GLU A 60 4.71 4.43 4.72
N ILE A 61 3.88 5.35 4.24
CA ILE A 61 4.03 5.92 2.90
C ILE A 61 5.06 7.06 2.93
N GLU A 62 6.16 6.90 2.20
CA GLU A 62 7.19 7.92 2.04
C GLU A 62 6.73 9.02 1.06
N LYS A 63 6.23 8.63 -0.12
CA LYS A 63 5.80 9.55 -1.18
C LYS A 63 5.00 8.85 -2.28
N GLU A 64 4.24 9.63 -3.05
CA GLU A 64 3.64 9.21 -4.33
C GLU A 64 4.66 9.35 -5.47
N ILE A 65 4.67 8.42 -6.44
CA ILE A 65 5.66 8.32 -7.55
C ILE A 65 5.08 8.04 -8.94
#